data_AF-A0AAW0D064-F1
#
_entry.id   AF-A0AAW0D064-F1
#
_cell.length_a   1.000
_cell.length_b   1.000
_cell.length_c   1.000
_cell.angle_alpha   90.00
_cell.angle_beta   90.00
_cell.angle_gamma   90.00
#
_symmetry.space_group_name_H-M   'P 1'
#
loop_
_entity.id
_entity.type
_entity.pdbx_description
1 polymer ?
#
loop_
_entity_poly.entity_id
_entity_poly.type
_entity_poly.pdbx_seq_one_letter_code
_entity_poly.pdbx_strand_id
1 'polypeptide(L)'
;MSSPIHQKIQQHAEPHHSLIHTLKELEGLPNQLTQHQEYLDDLMKQRKNTQDNLEKVVAVITRFDNAEPARKGWLPSRRADNARKQNERERMEALETEFREQRKLRELDEKLEAGLQIKDTLSQNLIKLNNAKEELQSLHDQIFDGPTPEFPEDEELQSNLKYAREAHDNIYGSQLRLQQAVECLVKAEEKVDVCLEKILVILLNAASEYGANKFDRLWVFNKGYLCFNQPSHTASANTIEDTSKP
;
A
#
# COMPACT_ATOMS: atom_id res chain seq x y z
N MET A 1 30.15 -19.15 -43.26
CA MET A 1 28.82 -19.66 -42.92
C MET A 1 28.26 -18.77 -41.82
N SER A 2 27.03 -18.28 -41.95
CA SER A 2 26.45 -17.42 -40.90
C SER A 2 26.27 -18.25 -39.64
N SER A 3 26.68 -17.71 -38.49
CA SER A 3 26.47 -18.34 -37.18
C SER A 3 24.97 -18.59 -36.95
N PRO A 4 24.58 -19.69 -36.28
CA PRO A 4 23.18 -19.99 -35.99
C PRO A 4 22.50 -18.88 -35.18
N ILE A 5 23.24 -18.19 -34.32
CA ILE A 5 22.76 -17.01 -33.57
C ILE A 5 22.46 -15.84 -34.50
N HIS A 6 23.33 -15.58 -35.47
CA HIS A 6 23.12 -14.49 -36.43
C HIS A 6 21.86 -14.74 -37.27
N GLN A 7 21.56 -16.00 -37.60
CA GLN A 7 20.35 -16.37 -38.31
C GLN A 7 19.09 -16.15 -37.45
N LYS A 8 19.12 -16.52 -36.15
CA LYS A 8 18.02 -16.23 -35.21
C LYS A 8 17.79 -14.72 -35.06
N ILE A 9 18.87 -13.94 -34.87
CA ILE A 9 18.79 -12.48 -34.75
C ILE A 9 18.14 -11.87 -36.01
N GLN A 10 18.56 -12.30 -37.20
CA GLN A 10 17.96 -11.83 -38.45
C GLN A 10 16.49 -12.21 -38.57
N GLN A 11 16.10 -13.42 -38.15
CA GLN A 11 14.71 -13.87 -38.18
C GLN A 11 13.80 -13.08 -37.23
N HIS A 12 14.31 -12.65 -36.08
CA HIS A 12 13.55 -11.94 -35.05
C HIS A 12 13.74 -10.41 -35.07
N ALA A 13 14.51 -9.86 -36.01
CA ALA A 13 14.78 -8.43 -36.09
C ALA A 13 13.51 -7.57 -36.31
N GLU A 14 12.65 -7.98 -37.25
CA GLU A 14 11.39 -7.31 -37.56
C GLU A 14 10.38 -7.33 -36.40
N PRO A 15 10.05 -8.48 -35.78
CA PRO A 15 9.13 -8.49 -34.63
C PRO A 15 9.71 -7.74 -33.42
N HIS A 16 11.02 -7.78 -33.21
CA HIS A 16 11.66 -6.98 -32.17
C HIS A 16 11.50 -5.47 -32.44
N HIS A 17 11.65 -5.03 -33.70
CA HIS A 17 11.46 -3.63 -34.06
C HIS A 17 10.01 -3.18 -33.84
N SER A 18 9.03 -3.99 -34.21
CA SER A 18 7.61 -3.67 -34.01
C SER A 18 7.25 -3.60 -32.52
N LEU A 19 7.78 -4.48 -31.68
CA LEU A 19 7.57 -4.44 -30.23
C LEU A 19 8.22 -3.22 -29.57
N ILE A 20 9.43 -2.83 -29.98
CA ILE A 20 10.02 -1.58 -29.48
C ILE A 20 9.19 -0.37 -29.89
N HIS A 21 8.67 -0.36 -31.11
CA HIS A 21 7.81 0.71 -31.57
C HIS A 21 6.55 0.82 -30.72
N THR A 22 5.84 -0.29 -30.48
CA THR A 22 4.64 -0.28 -29.63
C THR A 22 4.96 0.11 -28.19
N LEU A 23 6.09 -0.33 -27.63
CA LEU A 23 6.52 0.10 -26.30
C LEU A 23 6.75 1.61 -26.23
N LYS A 24 7.37 2.20 -27.24
CA LYS A 24 7.63 3.64 -27.32
C LYS A 24 6.34 4.45 -27.44
N GLU A 25 5.38 3.97 -28.23
CA GLU A 25 4.06 4.62 -28.34
C GLU A 25 3.27 4.59 -27.02
N LEU A 26 3.46 3.53 -26.23
CA LEU A 26 2.69 3.26 -25.02
C LEU A 26 3.42 3.70 -23.73
N GLU A 27 4.67 4.14 -23.79
CA GLU A 27 5.53 4.42 -22.63
C GLU A 27 4.92 5.43 -21.64
N GLY A 28 4.19 6.43 -22.15
CA GLY A 28 3.54 7.47 -21.34
C GLY A 28 2.23 7.06 -20.67
N LEU A 29 1.68 5.88 -20.98
CA LEU A 29 0.34 5.48 -20.52
C LEU A 29 0.19 5.38 -19.00
N PRO A 30 1.15 4.85 -18.22
CA PRO A 30 0.97 4.75 -16.77
C PRO A 30 0.76 6.13 -16.12
N ASN A 31 1.50 7.14 -16.60
CA ASN A 31 1.36 8.51 -16.13
C ASN A 31 0.01 9.10 -16.54
N GLN A 32 -0.42 8.89 -17.79
CA GLN A 32 -1.72 9.33 -18.28
C GLN A 32 -2.88 8.68 -17.51
N LEU A 33 -2.79 7.38 -17.21
CA LEU A 33 -3.78 6.66 -16.42
C LEU A 33 -3.88 7.22 -14.99
N THR A 34 -2.73 7.54 -14.39
CA THR A 34 -2.68 8.14 -13.05
C THR A 34 -3.34 9.53 -13.04
N GLN A 35 -2.97 10.40 -13.98
CA GLN A 35 -3.57 11.73 -14.13
C GLN A 35 -5.08 11.66 -14.38
N HIS A 36 -5.51 10.72 -15.22
CA HIS A 36 -6.93 10.54 -15.53
C HIS A 36 -7.71 9.98 -14.34
N GLN A 37 -7.09 9.13 -13.51
CA GLN A 37 -7.68 8.65 -12.27
C GLN A 37 -7.88 9.81 -11.26
N GLU A 38 -6.89 10.69 -11.11
CA GLU A 38 -7.01 11.89 -10.27
C GLU A 38 -8.16 12.80 -10.75
N TYR A 39 -8.28 12.99 -12.07
CA TYR A 39 -9.39 13.75 -12.67
C TYR A 39 -10.76 13.12 -12.36
N LEU A 40 -10.89 11.79 -12.47
CA LEU A 40 -12.11 11.08 -12.11
C LEU A 40 -12.45 11.23 -10.63
N ASP A 41 -11.46 11.13 -9.75
CA ASP A 41 -11.65 11.31 -8.30
C ASP A 41 -12.17 12.72 -7.98
N ASP A 42 -11.66 13.73 -8.68
CA ASP A 42 -12.12 15.12 -8.54
C ASP A 42 -13.54 15.32 -9.08
N LEU A 43 -13.90 14.71 -10.22
CA LEU A 43 -15.29 14.71 -10.71
C LEU A 43 -16.24 14.03 -9.71
N MET A 44 -15.82 12.91 -9.09
CA MET A 44 -16.62 12.22 -8.07
C MET A 44 -16.82 13.09 -6.83
N LYS A 45 -15.79 13.83 -6.38
CA LYS A 45 -15.92 14.81 -5.29
C LYS A 45 -16.88 15.94 -5.66
N GLN A 46 -16.78 16.48 -6.87
CA GLN A 46 -17.67 17.54 -7.36
C GLN A 46 -19.13 17.06 -7.42
N ARG A 47 -19.36 15.85 -7.92
CA ARG A 47 -20.68 15.22 -7.95
C ARG A 47 -21.27 15.08 -6.55
N LYS A 48 -20.50 14.54 -5.60
CA LYS A 48 -20.93 14.41 -4.20
C LYS A 48 -21.30 15.76 -3.59
N ASN A 49 -20.46 16.78 -3.76
CA ASN A 49 -20.73 18.12 -3.25
C ASN A 49 -22.01 18.73 -3.87
N THR A 50 -22.23 18.51 -5.17
CA THR A 50 -23.42 18.96 -5.89
C THR A 50 -24.68 18.24 -5.39
N GLN A 51 -24.57 16.94 -5.14
CA GLN A 51 -25.64 16.12 -4.57
C GLN A 51 -25.99 16.59 -3.14
N ASP A 52 -24.99 16.79 -2.27
CA ASP A 52 -25.20 17.29 -0.90
C ASP A 52 -25.87 18.68 -0.90
N ASN A 53 -25.55 19.52 -1.90
CA ASN A 53 -26.19 20.83 -2.06
C ASN A 53 -27.62 20.71 -2.57
N LEU A 54 -27.89 19.81 -3.52
CA LEU A 54 -29.22 19.53 -4.00
C LEU A 54 -30.13 19.02 -2.86
N GLU A 55 -29.63 18.11 -2.01
CA GLU A 55 -30.36 17.62 -0.84
C GLU A 55 -30.72 18.75 0.14
N LYS A 56 -29.81 19.71 0.37
CA LYS A 56 -30.10 20.89 1.18
C LYS A 56 -31.19 21.77 0.56
N VAL A 57 -31.15 21.99 -0.75
CA VAL A 57 -32.17 22.80 -1.46
C VAL A 57 -33.54 22.11 -1.40
N VAL A 58 -33.60 20.80 -1.64
CA VAL A 58 -34.84 20.01 -1.51
C VAL A 58 -35.38 20.05 -0.08
N ALA A 59 -34.51 19.99 0.93
CA ALA A 59 -34.91 20.14 2.33
C ALA A 59 -35.49 21.54 2.63
N VAL A 60 -35.03 22.59 1.95
CA VAL A 60 -35.62 23.94 2.06
C VAL A 60 -37.00 23.99 1.39
N ILE A 61 -37.14 23.46 0.17
CA ILE A 61 -38.41 23.41 -0.56
C ILE A 61 -39.48 22.64 0.25
N THR A 62 -39.14 21.46 0.76
CA THR A 62 -40.05 20.64 1.57
C THR A 62 -40.48 21.34 2.87
N ARG A 63 -39.63 22.19 3.47
CA ARG A 63 -40.04 23.01 4.62
C ARG A 63 -41.09 24.05 4.25
N PHE A 64 -40.98 24.68 3.07
CA PHE A 64 -41.99 25.61 2.57
C PHE A 64 -43.32 24.90 2.27
N ASP A 65 -43.27 23.74 1.62
CA ASP A 65 -44.46 22.93 1.29
C ASP A 65 -45.21 22.47 2.56
N ASN A 66 -44.47 22.05 3.60
CA ASN A 66 -45.04 21.62 4.87
C ASN A 66 -45.56 22.79 5.74
N ALA A 67 -45.13 24.03 5.49
CA ALA A 67 -45.55 25.21 6.26
C ALA A 67 -46.85 25.86 5.74
N GLU A 68 -47.27 25.59 4.50
CA GLU A 68 -48.48 26.17 3.88
C GLU A 68 -49.84 25.82 4.53
N PRO A 69 -50.09 24.65 5.17
CA PRO A 69 -51.42 24.35 5.72
C PRO A 69 -51.75 25.04 7.06
N ALA A 70 -50.77 25.58 7.81
CA ALA A 70 -50.98 26.01 9.20
C ALA A 70 -51.47 27.46 9.41
N ARG A 71 -51.51 28.32 8.37
CA ARG A 71 -51.85 29.76 8.51
C ARG A 71 -53.11 30.18 7.73
N LYS A 72 -54.13 29.33 7.68
CA LYS A 72 -55.49 29.69 7.24
C LYS A 72 -56.31 30.40 8.35
N GLY A 73 -55.63 31.21 9.17
CA GLY A 73 -56.23 32.04 10.23
C GLY A 73 -56.38 33.49 9.78
N TRP A 74 -57.62 33.84 9.45
CA TRP A 74 -58.22 35.15 9.16
C TRP A 74 -57.58 36.40 9.82
N LEU A 75 -56.52 36.97 9.22
CA LEU A 75 -56.04 38.32 9.56
C LEU A 75 -55.75 39.11 8.26
N PRO A 76 -56.65 40.02 7.84
CA PRO A 76 -56.42 40.88 6.68
C PRO A 76 -55.51 42.03 7.09
N SER A 77 -54.19 41.81 7.00
CA SER A 77 -53.19 42.84 7.26
C SER A 77 -52.22 42.89 6.09
N ARG A 78 -51.91 44.11 5.59
CA ARG A 78 -50.87 44.34 4.56
C ARG A 78 -49.53 43.66 4.87
N ARG A 79 -49.25 43.42 6.16
CA ARG A 79 -48.04 42.70 6.62
C ARG A 79 -48.08 41.21 6.26
N ALA A 80 -49.24 40.57 6.26
CA ALA A 80 -49.41 39.17 5.89
C ALA A 80 -49.21 38.95 4.38
N ASP A 81 -49.70 39.86 3.54
CA ASP A 81 -49.51 39.79 2.09
C ASP A 81 -48.03 39.97 1.69
N ASN A 82 -47.32 40.89 2.35
CA ASN A 82 -45.88 41.07 2.11
C ASN A 82 -45.08 39.83 2.52
N ALA A 83 -45.41 39.19 3.65
CA ALA A 83 -44.77 37.96 4.09
C ALA A 83 -45.03 36.78 3.14
N ARG A 84 -46.25 36.66 2.58
CA ARG A 84 -46.57 35.64 1.58
C ARG A 84 -45.77 35.83 0.29
N LYS A 85 -45.70 37.06 -0.22
CA LYS A 85 -44.91 37.39 -1.41
C LYS A 85 -43.42 37.12 -1.22
N GLN A 86 -42.89 37.38 -0.01
CA GLN A 86 -41.50 37.10 0.30
C GLN A 86 -41.23 35.59 0.32
N ASN A 87 -42.09 34.80 1.00
CA ASN A 87 -41.95 33.35 1.02
C ASN A 87 -42.10 32.72 -0.37
N GLU A 88 -43.01 33.24 -1.21
CA GLU A 88 -43.19 32.77 -2.59
C GLU A 88 -41.94 33.05 -3.44
N ARG A 89 -41.31 34.22 -3.28
CA ARG A 89 -40.04 34.55 -3.93
C ARG A 89 -38.92 33.61 -3.49
N GLU A 90 -38.78 33.39 -2.20
CA GLU A 90 -37.76 32.46 -1.64
C GLU A 90 -37.98 31.02 -2.11
N ARG A 91 -39.24 30.57 -2.22
CA ARG A 91 -39.59 29.27 -2.78
C ARG A 91 -39.25 29.17 -4.27
N MET A 92 -39.56 30.19 -5.06
CA MET A 92 -39.20 30.21 -6.49
C MET A 92 -37.68 30.22 -6.69
N GLU A 93 -36.94 30.99 -5.89
CA GLU A 93 -35.48 30.98 -5.90
C GLU A 93 -34.93 29.58 -5.57
N ALA A 94 -35.47 28.91 -4.55
CA ALA A 94 -35.09 27.55 -4.20
C ALA A 94 -35.35 26.56 -5.36
N LEU A 95 -36.50 26.64 -6.03
CA LEU A 95 -36.80 25.80 -7.21
C LEU A 95 -35.85 26.08 -8.38
N GLU A 96 -35.53 27.33 -8.65
CA GLU A 96 -34.53 27.67 -9.68
C GLU A 96 -33.15 27.08 -9.34
N THR A 97 -32.74 27.16 -8.07
CA THR A 97 -31.48 26.54 -7.64
C THR A 97 -31.52 25.02 -7.77
N GLU A 98 -32.65 24.37 -7.46
CA GLU A 98 -32.82 22.92 -7.64
C GLU A 98 -32.60 22.52 -9.10
N PHE A 99 -33.27 23.18 -10.05
CA PHE A 99 -33.10 22.89 -11.48
C PHE A 99 -31.66 23.10 -11.96
N ARG A 100 -30.98 24.13 -11.44
CA ARG A 100 -29.57 24.39 -11.76
C ARG A 100 -28.66 23.28 -11.24
N GLU A 101 -28.83 22.87 -9.98
CA GLU A 101 -28.01 21.80 -9.38
C GLU A 101 -28.31 20.43 -10.03
N GLN A 102 -29.57 20.12 -10.33
CA GLN A 102 -29.93 18.89 -11.08
C GLN A 102 -29.30 18.87 -12.48
N ARG A 103 -29.27 20.02 -13.18
CA ARG A 103 -28.60 20.12 -14.48
C ARG A 103 -27.09 19.89 -14.35
N LYS A 104 -26.43 20.53 -13.37
CA LYS A 104 -25.00 20.31 -13.10
C LYS A 104 -24.70 18.85 -12.77
N LEU A 105 -25.56 18.20 -11.98
CA LEU A 105 -25.41 16.79 -11.62
C LEU A 105 -25.46 15.90 -12.86
N ARG A 106 -26.40 16.13 -13.78
CA ARG A 106 -26.45 15.42 -15.08
C ARG A 106 -25.20 15.66 -15.92
N GLU A 107 -24.73 16.90 -16.02
CA GLU A 107 -23.51 17.22 -16.75
C GLU A 107 -22.26 16.55 -16.14
N LEU A 108 -22.20 16.41 -14.80
CA LEU A 108 -21.14 15.68 -14.11
C LEU A 108 -21.24 14.16 -14.33
N ASP A 109 -22.44 13.60 -14.35
CA ASP A 109 -22.68 12.18 -14.63
C ASP A 109 -22.24 11.83 -16.07
N GLU A 110 -22.58 12.66 -17.06
CA GLU A 110 -22.14 12.49 -18.45
C GLU A 110 -20.60 12.54 -18.58
N LYS A 111 -19.95 13.48 -17.89
CA LYS A 111 -18.48 13.58 -17.86
C LYS A 111 -17.83 12.38 -17.18
N LEU A 112 -18.44 11.86 -16.11
CA LEU A 112 -17.94 10.67 -15.43
C LEU A 112 -18.07 9.44 -16.32
N GLU A 113 -19.20 9.25 -17.01
CA GLU A 113 -19.40 8.15 -17.94
C GLU A 113 -18.36 8.19 -19.08
N ALA A 114 -18.19 9.35 -19.72
CA ALA A 114 -17.17 9.53 -20.75
C ALA A 114 -15.75 9.30 -20.20
N GLY A 115 -15.47 9.79 -18.99
CA GLY A 115 -14.19 9.58 -18.31
C GLY A 115 -13.92 8.11 -18.00
N LEU A 116 -14.93 7.33 -17.61
CA LEU A 116 -14.79 5.89 -17.36
C LEU A 116 -14.48 5.13 -18.65
N GLN A 117 -15.11 5.47 -19.78
CA GLN A 117 -14.78 4.88 -21.07
C GLN A 117 -13.31 5.14 -21.47
N ILE A 118 -12.81 6.35 -21.23
CA ILE A 118 -11.40 6.67 -21.47
C ILE A 118 -10.49 5.85 -20.54
N LYS A 119 -10.84 5.71 -19.25
CA LYS A 119 -10.09 4.87 -18.32
C LYS A 119 -10.01 3.42 -18.80
N ASP A 120 -11.13 2.87 -19.28
CA ASP A 120 -11.17 1.50 -19.79
C ASP A 120 -10.24 1.34 -21.01
N THR A 121 -10.27 2.27 -21.96
CA THR A 121 -9.35 2.24 -23.11
C THR A 121 -7.87 2.38 -22.71
N LEU A 122 -7.55 3.27 -21.77
CA LEU A 122 -6.19 3.40 -21.23
C LEU A 122 -5.73 2.11 -20.53
N SER A 123 -6.61 1.46 -19.76
CA SER A 123 -6.30 0.19 -19.09
C SER A 123 -6.05 -0.96 -20.08
N GLN A 124 -6.84 -1.04 -21.15
CA GLN A 124 -6.63 -2.00 -22.24
C GLN A 124 -5.28 -1.77 -22.94
N ASN A 125 -4.90 -0.52 -23.16
CA ASN A 125 -3.60 -0.20 -23.74
C ASN A 125 -2.43 -0.49 -22.78
N LEU A 126 -2.64 -0.37 -21.47
CA LEU A 126 -1.66 -0.80 -20.47
C LEU A 126 -1.45 -2.31 -20.52
N ILE A 127 -2.52 -3.10 -20.68
CA ILE A 127 -2.40 -4.55 -20.90
C ILE A 127 -1.58 -4.84 -22.16
N LYS A 128 -1.83 -4.13 -23.27
CA LYS A 128 -1.02 -4.28 -24.51
C LYS A 128 0.45 -3.95 -24.28
N LEU A 129 0.76 -2.91 -23.51
CA LEU A 129 2.13 -2.55 -23.14
C LEU A 129 2.80 -3.69 -22.37
N ASN A 130 2.13 -4.25 -21.37
CA ASN A 130 2.68 -5.35 -20.57
C ASN A 130 2.91 -6.59 -21.44
N ASN A 131 1.94 -6.95 -22.28
CA ASN A 131 2.09 -8.07 -23.21
C ASN A 131 3.27 -7.86 -24.16
N ALA A 132 3.46 -6.64 -24.69
CA ALA A 132 4.60 -6.32 -25.54
C ALA A 132 5.95 -6.43 -24.80
N LYS A 133 5.99 -6.08 -23.50
CA LYS A 133 7.19 -6.27 -22.66
C LYS A 133 7.49 -7.75 -22.46
N GLU A 134 6.47 -8.54 -22.14
CA GLU A 134 6.60 -9.99 -21.94
C GLU A 134 7.02 -10.70 -23.23
N GLU A 135 6.45 -10.31 -24.37
CA GLU A 135 6.82 -10.85 -25.68
C GLU A 135 8.25 -10.48 -26.07
N LEU A 136 8.67 -9.23 -25.79
CA LEU A 136 10.05 -8.80 -26.02
C LEU A 136 11.04 -9.60 -25.17
N GLN A 137 10.71 -9.83 -23.89
CA GLN A 137 11.52 -10.65 -23.00
C GLN A 137 11.57 -12.11 -23.48
N SER A 138 10.43 -12.70 -23.85
CA SER A 138 10.36 -14.06 -24.39
C SER A 138 11.16 -14.22 -25.69
N LEU A 139 11.13 -13.23 -26.59
CA LEU A 139 11.95 -13.23 -27.79
C LEU A 139 13.44 -13.15 -27.46
N HIS A 140 13.81 -12.31 -26.50
CA HIS A 140 15.19 -12.21 -26.03
C HIS A 140 15.66 -13.57 -25.46
N ASP A 141 14.86 -14.17 -24.59
CA ASP A 141 15.13 -15.48 -24.02
C ASP A 141 15.23 -16.55 -25.14
N GLN A 142 14.36 -16.55 -26.16
CA GLN A 142 14.48 -17.52 -27.27
C GLN A 142 15.75 -17.37 -28.14
N ILE A 143 16.23 -16.13 -28.31
CA ILE A 143 17.42 -15.83 -29.10
C ILE A 143 18.68 -16.18 -28.31
N PHE A 144 18.70 -15.85 -27.01
CA PHE A 144 19.90 -15.85 -26.19
C PHE A 144 19.94 -16.94 -25.11
N ASP A 145 18.80 -17.51 -24.69
CA ASP A 145 18.79 -18.73 -23.86
C ASP A 145 19.06 -19.94 -24.75
N GLY A 146 20.32 -20.35 -24.72
CA GLY A 146 20.79 -21.60 -25.30
C GLY A 146 22.29 -21.76 -25.05
N PRO A 147 22.83 -22.98 -25.18
CA PRO A 147 24.26 -23.15 -25.24
C PRO A 147 24.77 -22.25 -26.37
N THR A 148 25.81 -21.49 -26.06
CA THR A 148 26.43 -20.54 -26.98
C THR A 148 27.75 -21.17 -27.39
N PRO A 149 27.75 -22.23 -28.22
CA PRO A 149 28.93 -23.07 -28.46
C PRO A 149 30.09 -22.30 -29.13
N GLU A 150 29.82 -21.10 -29.62
CA GLU A 150 30.79 -20.19 -30.20
C GLU A 150 31.62 -19.46 -29.14
N PHE A 151 31.18 -19.44 -27.87
CA PHE A 151 31.80 -18.73 -26.74
C PHE A 151 31.91 -19.65 -25.50
N PRO A 152 32.82 -20.63 -25.50
CA PRO A 152 32.98 -21.56 -24.39
C PRO A 152 33.39 -20.87 -23.07
N GLU A 153 34.11 -19.76 -23.15
CA GLU A 153 34.49 -18.94 -21.98
C GLU A 153 33.24 -18.39 -21.26
N ASP A 154 32.22 -17.96 -22.02
CA ASP A 154 30.97 -17.44 -21.47
C ASP A 154 30.15 -18.56 -20.79
N GLU A 155 30.18 -19.78 -21.33
CA GLU A 155 29.53 -20.94 -20.70
C GLU A 155 30.19 -21.31 -19.35
N GLU A 156 31.52 -21.27 -19.29
CA GLU A 156 32.26 -21.47 -18.03
C GLU A 156 31.93 -20.37 -17.00
N LEU A 157 31.89 -19.11 -17.43
CA LEU A 157 31.49 -17.97 -16.60
C LEU A 157 30.06 -18.11 -16.07
N GLN A 158 29.11 -18.49 -16.92
CA GLN A 158 27.72 -18.73 -16.51
C GLN A 158 27.59 -19.87 -15.51
N SER A 159 28.32 -20.98 -15.72
CA SER A 159 28.39 -22.10 -14.78
C SER A 159 28.96 -21.68 -13.42
N ASN A 160 30.06 -20.94 -13.43
CA ASN A 160 30.70 -20.41 -12.22
C ASN A 160 29.78 -19.44 -11.47
N LEU A 161 29.07 -18.56 -12.19
CA LEU A 161 28.11 -17.62 -11.62
C LEU A 161 26.92 -18.38 -11.00
N LYS A 162 26.39 -19.40 -11.68
CA LYS A 162 25.33 -20.26 -11.15
C LYS A 162 25.77 -20.96 -9.86
N TYR A 163 26.97 -21.54 -9.85
CA TYR A 163 27.54 -22.16 -8.65
C TYR A 163 27.71 -21.15 -7.51
N ALA A 164 28.20 -19.94 -7.80
CA ALA A 164 28.35 -18.88 -6.80
C ALA A 164 26.99 -18.42 -6.22
N ARG A 165 25.95 -18.31 -7.05
CA ARG A 165 24.58 -18.01 -6.60
C ARG A 165 24.01 -19.11 -5.71
N GLU A 166 24.13 -20.37 -6.13
CA GLU A 166 23.69 -21.51 -5.33
C GLU A 166 24.43 -21.57 -3.98
N ALA A 167 25.73 -21.32 -3.96
CA ALA A 167 26.51 -21.23 -2.73
C ALA A 167 26.04 -20.07 -1.84
N HIS A 168 25.81 -18.88 -2.41
CA HIS A 168 25.28 -17.72 -1.70
C HIS A 168 23.91 -18.01 -1.07
N ASP A 169 22.97 -18.57 -1.83
CA ASP A 169 21.62 -18.85 -1.35
C ASP A 169 21.61 -19.90 -0.24
N ASN A 170 22.50 -20.90 -0.34
CA ASN A 170 22.70 -21.88 0.73
C ASN A 170 23.25 -21.25 2.02
N ILE A 171 24.23 -20.36 1.90
CA ILE A 171 24.81 -19.63 3.04
C ILE A 171 23.75 -18.73 3.67
N TYR A 172 23.03 -17.95 2.86
CA TYR A 172 21.98 -17.04 3.31
C TYR A 172 20.84 -17.81 4.00
N GLY A 173 20.40 -18.91 3.41
CA GLY A 173 19.41 -19.81 4.03
C GLY A 173 19.89 -20.39 5.35
N SER A 174 21.19 -20.71 5.48
CA SER A 174 21.78 -21.14 6.75
C SER A 174 21.82 -20.03 7.79
N GLN A 175 22.21 -18.83 7.40
CA GLN A 175 22.24 -17.65 8.27
C GLN A 175 20.85 -17.34 8.82
N LEU A 176 19.81 -17.39 7.98
CA LEU A 176 18.43 -17.15 8.41
C LEU A 176 17.97 -18.19 9.46
N ARG A 177 18.32 -19.47 9.28
CA ARG A 177 18.02 -20.51 10.28
C ARG A 177 18.77 -20.28 11.60
N LEU A 178 20.03 -19.87 11.53
CA LEU A 178 20.81 -19.54 12.73
C LEU A 178 20.23 -18.33 13.46
N GLN A 179 19.82 -17.29 12.74
CA GLN A 179 19.16 -16.12 13.32
C GLN A 179 17.87 -16.51 14.05
N GLN A 180 17.03 -17.34 13.43
CA GLN A 180 15.81 -17.86 14.06
C GLN A 180 16.12 -18.70 15.31
N ALA A 181 17.18 -19.51 15.29
CA ALA A 181 17.61 -20.29 16.44
C ALA A 181 18.06 -19.38 17.60
N VAL A 182 18.83 -18.33 17.30
CA VAL A 182 19.26 -17.32 18.29
C VAL A 182 18.05 -16.62 18.91
N GLU A 183 17.08 -16.17 18.10
CA GLU A 183 15.85 -15.54 18.60
C GLU A 183 15.05 -16.47 19.53
N CYS A 184 14.97 -17.76 19.21
CA CYS A 184 14.33 -18.76 20.06
C CYS A 184 15.09 -18.96 21.39
N LEU A 185 16.42 -18.99 21.35
CA LEU A 185 17.25 -19.12 22.55
C LEU A 185 17.13 -17.89 23.46
N VAL A 186 17.16 -16.67 22.89
CA VAL A 186 16.94 -15.43 23.65
C VAL A 186 15.57 -15.44 24.32
N LYS A 187 14.51 -15.83 23.60
CA LYS A 187 13.16 -15.97 24.20
C LYS A 187 13.13 -17.03 25.31
N ALA A 188 13.85 -18.14 25.15
CA ALA A 188 13.92 -19.18 26.18
C ALA A 188 14.64 -18.67 27.43
N GLU A 189 15.75 -17.95 27.27
CA GLU A 189 16.50 -17.28 28.33
C GLU A 189 15.62 -16.29 29.10
N GLU A 190 14.92 -15.39 28.41
CA GLU A 190 13.97 -14.45 29.03
C GLU A 190 12.89 -15.17 29.86
N LYS A 191 12.40 -16.34 29.41
CA LYS A 191 11.41 -17.13 30.16
C LYS A 191 12.01 -17.79 31.40
N VAL A 192 13.25 -18.26 31.32
CA VAL A 192 13.96 -18.82 32.48
C VAL A 192 14.20 -17.74 33.52
N ASP A 193 14.62 -16.54 33.12
CA ASP A 193 14.81 -15.40 34.03
C ASP A 193 13.52 -15.03 34.76
N VAL A 194 12.41 -14.89 34.03
CA VAL A 194 11.09 -14.61 34.64
C VAL A 194 10.65 -15.73 35.59
N CYS A 195 10.95 -16.99 35.30
CA CYS A 195 10.66 -18.11 36.19
C CYS A 195 11.52 -18.06 37.46
N LEU A 196 12.81 -17.75 37.34
CA LEU A 196 13.72 -17.60 38.48
C LEU A 196 13.27 -16.46 39.40
N GLU A 197 12.91 -15.30 38.84
CA GLU A 197 12.35 -14.18 39.61
C GLU A 197 11.10 -14.59 40.40
N LYS A 198 10.16 -15.32 39.77
CA LYS A 198 8.95 -15.81 40.44
C LYS A 198 9.26 -16.80 41.55
N ILE A 199 10.18 -17.74 41.33
CA ILE A 199 10.61 -18.70 42.35
C ILE A 199 11.23 -17.97 43.54
N LEU A 200 12.09 -16.97 43.29
CA LEU A 200 12.69 -16.16 44.35
C LEU A 200 11.62 -15.41 45.17
N VAL A 201 10.62 -14.81 44.51
CA VAL A 201 9.50 -14.15 45.21
C VAL A 201 8.69 -15.13 46.06
N ILE A 202 8.37 -16.32 45.53
CA ILE A 202 7.64 -17.35 46.29
C ILE A 202 8.45 -17.81 47.51
N LEU A 203 9.76 -18.04 47.35
CA LEU A 203 10.64 -18.44 48.46
C LEU A 203 10.74 -17.35 49.53
N LEU A 204 10.82 -16.07 49.13
CA LEU A 204 10.82 -14.93 50.07
C LEU A 204 9.50 -14.82 50.84
N ASN A 205 8.36 -14.97 50.15
CA ASN A 205 7.05 -14.93 50.79
C ASN A 205 6.85 -16.11 51.75
N ALA A 206 7.22 -17.34 51.34
CA ALA A 206 7.15 -18.52 52.19
C ALA A 206 8.03 -18.34 53.45
N ALA A 207 9.25 -17.80 53.31
CA ALA A 207 10.11 -17.52 54.47
C ALA A 207 9.48 -16.52 55.45
N SER A 208 8.68 -15.57 54.96
CA SER A 208 7.96 -14.61 55.82
C SER A 208 6.80 -15.27 56.60
N GLU A 209 6.11 -16.25 56.00
CA GLU A 209 4.99 -16.98 56.62
C GLU A 209 5.45 -17.95 57.73
N TYR A 210 6.63 -18.57 57.59
CA TYR A 210 7.16 -19.54 58.57
C TYR A 210 7.81 -18.92 59.83
N GLY A 211 7.64 -17.62 60.05
CA GLY A 211 8.01 -16.94 61.30
C GLY A 211 9.46 -16.44 61.31
N ALA A 212 9.61 -15.11 61.40
CA ALA A 212 10.86 -14.36 61.36
C ALA A 212 11.93 -14.74 62.42
N ASN A 213 11.59 -15.59 63.40
CA ASN A 213 12.47 -15.85 64.54
C ASN A 213 13.57 -16.90 64.30
N LYS A 214 13.67 -17.50 63.09
CA LYS A 214 14.74 -18.48 62.77
C LYS A 214 15.59 -18.16 61.53
N PHE A 215 15.23 -17.16 60.73
CA PHE A 215 15.86 -16.93 59.42
C PHE A 215 17.01 -15.91 59.39
N ASP A 216 17.25 -15.17 60.47
CA ASP A 216 18.38 -14.22 60.57
C ASP A 216 19.77 -14.87 60.41
N ARG A 217 19.89 -16.20 60.58
CA ARG A 217 21.16 -16.91 60.39
C ARG A 217 21.44 -17.37 58.96
N LEU A 218 20.43 -17.44 58.08
CA LEU A 218 20.61 -17.93 56.71
C LEU A 218 20.86 -16.81 55.69
N TRP A 219 20.44 -15.58 55.99
CA TRP A 219 20.63 -14.43 55.09
C TRP A 219 22.08 -13.93 54.98
N VAL A 220 22.96 -14.29 55.92
CA VAL A 220 24.38 -13.89 55.87
C VAL A 220 25.16 -14.67 54.80
N PHE A 221 24.70 -15.85 54.38
CA PHE A 221 25.45 -16.69 53.42
C PHE A 221 25.20 -16.34 51.95
N ASN A 222 24.11 -15.65 51.60
CA ASN A 222 23.71 -15.47 50.20
C ASN A 222 24.03 -14.08 49.61
N LYS A 223 24.58 -13.15 50.40
CA LYS A 223 25.05 -11.85 49.87
C LYS A 223 26.29 -11.95 48.98
N GLY A 224 26.97 -13.10 48.95
CA GLY A 224 28.13 -13.32 48.08
C GLY A 224 27.82 -13.57 46.60
N TYR A 225 26.62 -14.04 46.27
CA TYR A 225 26.27 -14.45 44.89
C TYR A 225 25.53 -13.37 44.08
N LEU A 226 25.00 -12.34 44.73
CA LEU A 226 24.23 -11.28 44.06
C LEU A 226 25.09 -10.16 43.43
N CYS A 227 26.42 -10.22 43.57
CA CYS A 227 27.32 -9.23 42.97
C CYS A 227 28.01 -9.69 41.67
N PHE A 228 27.73 -10.91 41.18
CA PHE A 228 28.47 -11.49 40.04
C PHE A 228 27.71 -11.57 38.71
N ASN A 229 26.45 -11.14 38.65
CA ASN A 229 25.70 -11.02 37.40
C ASN A 229 25.65 -9.56 36.95
N GLN A 230 26.80 -9.01 36.53
CA GLN A 230 26.77 -7.94 35.54
C GLN A 230 26.61 -8.61 34.17
N PRO A 231 25.54 -8.34 33.42
CA PRO A 231 25.43 -8.81 32.04
C PRO A 231 26.47 -8.06 31.19
N SER A 232 27.68 -8.62 31.10
CA SER A 232 28.69 -8.21 30.13
C SER A 232 28.37 -8.82 28.76
N HIS A 233 27.16 -8.60 28.25
CA HIS A 233 26.93 -8.76 26.81
C HIS A 233 27.23 -7.42 26.17
N THR A 234 28.53 -7.23 25.92
CA THR A 234 29.07 -6.22 25.03
C THR A 234 28.23 -6.18 23.76
N ALA A 235 27.55 -5.06 23.55
CA ALA A 235 27.11 -4.63 22.23
C ALA A 235 28.37 -4.52 21.35
N SER A 236 28.76 -5.62 20.71
CA SER A 236 29.74 -5.59 19.63
C SER A 236 29.04 -4.91 18.45
N ALA A 237 29.29 -3.60 18.33
CA ALA A 237 28.96 -2.84 17.15
C ALA A 237 29.68 -3.48 15.95
N ASN A 238 28.96 -4.30 15.19
CA ASN A 238 29.41 -4.76 13.89
C ASN A 238 29.48 -3.53 12.96
N THR A 239 30.67 -2.95 12.90
CA THR A 239 31.04 -2.01 11.85
C THR A 239 31.20 -2.85 10.59
N ILE A 240 30.19 -2.83 9.74
CA ILE A 240 30.26 -3.39 8.39
C ILE A 240 31.13 -2.41 7.60
N GLU A 241 32.41 -2.73 7.46
CA GLU A 241 33.29 -2.07 6.50
C GLU A 241 32.81 -2.44 5.10
N ASP A 242 32.22 -1.46 4.43
CA ASP A 242 31.80 -1.49 3.05
C ASP A 242 33.05 -1.45 2.15
N THR A 243 33.62 -2.61 1.84
CA THR A 243 34.67 -2.75 0.83
C THR A 243 34.04 -2.91 -0.55
N SER A 244 33.42 -1.84 -1.04
CA SER A 244 33.04 -1.68 -2.45
C SER A 244 33.80 -0.51 -3.07
N LYS A 245 35.02 -0.79 -3.56
CA LYS A 245 35.79 0.07 -4.46
C LYS A 245 36.99 -0.70 -5.04
N PRO A 246 37.35 -0.45 -6.30
CA PRO A 246 36.54 -0.42 -7.52
C PRO A 246 36.51 -1.78 -8.24
#